data_AF-A0A0N4WI03-F1
#
_entry.id   AF-A0A0N4WI03-F1
#
_cell.length_a   1.000
_cell.length_b   1.000
_cell.length_c   1.000
_cell.angle_alpha   90.00
_cell.angle_beta   90.00
_cell.angle_gamma   90.00
#
_symmetry.space_group_name_H-M   'P 1'
#
loop_
_entity.id
_entity.type
_entity.pdbx_description
1 polymer ?
#
loop_
_entity_poly.entity_id
_entity_poly.type
_entity_poly.pdbx_seq_one_letter_code
_entity_poly.pdbx_strand_id
1 'polypeptide(L)'
;MTDGFWLFEGLEEEPYGLLPLVNLAGKGGPTSTKYVDRLGSYQWVLSEDTNTILVPGMPLESFFWPGGKLQQDHGVVIYDVNHLKVHDGSLDAAIIATKLLADKKRKPIDFSKYDFITDAVNLQKLFAFCQEAGEGLFRIDCERVGKTCILTRKEASDLMEIGHCTFDQNLKRKMTRPRGAHSTGPFFQMVGYQFGSFRIMVRYEVDCADYAAAKCPP
;
A
#
# COMPACT_ATOMS: atom_id res chain seq x y z
N MET A 1 6.47 19.48 23.16
CA MET A 1 6.96 18.65 22.04
C MET A 1 5.72 18.08 21.38
N THR A 2 5.50 18.40 20.11
CA THR A 2 4.38 17.85 19.33
C THR A 2 4.68 16.40 19.00
N ASP A 3 4.27 15.49 19.88
CA ASP A 3 4.17 14.06 19.57
C ASP A 3 3.23 13.92 18.37
N GLY A 4 3.73 13.59 17.18
CA GLY A 4 2.88 13.49 15.99
C GLY A 4 3.46 13.86 14.64
N PHE A 5 4.68 14.39 14.57
CA PHE A 5 5.32 14.74 13.30
C PHE A 5 6.73 14.18 13.24
N TRP A 6 6.86 12.97 12.68
CA TRP A 6 8.12 12.22 12.62
C TRP A 6 8.67 12.09 11.19
N LEU A 7 8.17 12.89 10.25
CA LEU A 7 8.59 12.78 8.84
C LEU A 7 10.11 12.93 8.68
N PHE A 8 10.75 13.78 9.48
CA PHE A 8 12.20 14.03 9.44
C PHE A 8 12.98 13.37 10.57
N GLU A 9 12.33 12.54 11.39
CA GLU A 9 12.99 11.91 12.53
C GLU A 9 14.12 10.96 12.07
N GLY A 10 15.31 11.12 12.67
CA GLY A 10 16.48 10.30 12.35
C GLY A 10 17.17 10.64 11.01
N LEU A 11 16.82 11.76 10.37
CA LEU A 11 17.57 12.26 9.22
C LEU A 11 18.68 13.22 9.67
N GLU A 12 19.80 13.18 8.96
CA GLU A 12 20.84 14.20 9.04
C GLU A 12 20.31 15.54 8.51
N GLU A 13 20.78 16.66 9.08
CA GLU A 13 20.39 18.00 8.63
C GLU A 13 20.85 18.28 7.19
N GLU A 14 22.04 17.81 6.83
CA GLU A 14 22.59 17.96 5.49
C GLU A 14 22.32 16.71 4.64
N PRO A 15 21.67 16.86 3.46
CA PRO A 15 21.44 15.73 2.57
C PRO A 15 22.76 15.25 1.99
N TYR A 16 22.94 13.92 1.93
CA TYR A 16 24.09 13.30 1.25
C TYR A 16 24.24 13.77 -0.22
N GLY A 17 23.12 14.06 -0.88
CA GLY A 17 23.12 14.62 -2.22
C GLY A 17 21.73 15.11 -2.62
N LEU A 18 21.71 16.06 -3.55
CA LEU A 18 20.50 16.54 -4.19
C LEU A 18 20.39 15.95 -5.59
N LEU A 19 19.20 15.50 -5.97
CA LEU A 19 18.89 15.04 -7.32
C LEU A 19 17.95 16.05 -7.99
N PRO A 20 18.48 17.01 -8.77
CA PRO A 20 17.66 17.97 -9.50
C PRO A 20 16.72 17.27 -10.49
N LEU A 21 15.45 17.67 -10.54
CA LEU A 21 14.49 17.15 -11.51
C LEU A 21 14.94 17.39 -12.96
N VAL A 22 15.66 18.47 -13.24
CA VAL A 22 16.26 18.74 -14.57
C VAL A 22 17.24 17.65 -15.02
N ASN A 23 17.82 16.91 -14.06
CA ASN A 23 18.70 15.77 -14.35
C ASN A 23 17.91 14.49 -14.66
N LEU A 24 16.60 14.48 -14.38
CA LEU A 24 15.65 13.44 -14.80
C LEU A 24 15.10 13.72 -16.20
N ALA A 25 15.96 14.14 -17.14
CA ALA A 25 15.59 14.10 -18.55
C ALA A 25 15.40 12.63 -18.94
N GLY A 26 14.14 12.20 -19.08
CA GLY A 26 13.78 10.82 -19.37
C GLY A 26 14.49 10.31 -20.63
N LYS A 27 15.61 9.61 -20.45
CA LYS A 27 16.29 8.87 -21.51
C LYS A 27 15.56 7.55 -21.73
N GLY A 28 14.33 7.60 -22.23
CA GLY A 28 13.52 6.39 -22.38
C GLY A 28 12.34 6.55 -23.31
N GLY A 29 12.17 5.56 -24.19
CA GLY A 29 10.92 5.35 -24.92
C GLY A 29 9.82 4.79 -24.01
N PRO A 30 8.64 4.48 -24.57
CA PRO A 30 7.50 3.98 -23.81
C PRO A 30 7.87 2.75 -22.96
N THR A 31 7.55 2.81 -21.67
CA THR A 31 7.70 1.69 -20.74
C THR A 31 6.36 0.98 -20.59
N SER A 32 6.39 -0.35 -20.42
CA SER A 32 5.18 -1.17 -20.24
C SER A 32 5.33 -2.08 -19.02
N THR A 33 4.18 -2.39 -18.43
CA THR A 33 4.03 -3.40 -17.37
C THR A 33 3.84 -4.78 -18.00
N LYS A 34 4.61 -5.77 -17.56
CA LYS A 34 4.58 -7.15 -18.06
C LYS A 34 4.63 -8.15 -16.91
N TYR A 35 4.24 -9.39 -17.18
CA TYR A 35 4.38 -10.53 -16.25
C TYR A 35 3.80 -10.26 -14.85
N VAL A 36 2.53 -9.83 -14.81
CA VAL A 36 1.84 -9.53 -13.57
C VAL A 36 1.38 -10.81 -12.90
N ASP A 37 1.86 -11.04 -11.67
CA ASP A 37 1.50 -12.18 -10.84
C ASP A 37 0.92 -11.71 -9.51
N ARG A 38 -0.19 -12.32 -9.08
CA ARG A 38 -0.73 -12.14 -7.72
C ARG A 38 0.03 -13.05 -6.77
N LEU A 39 0.83 -12.44 -5.89
CA LEU A 39 1.73 -13.15 -4.99
C LEU A 39 1.01 -13.59 -3.71
N GLY A 40 0.14 -12.73 -3.18
CA GLY A 40 -0.58 -13.01 -1.96
C GLY A 40 -1.52 -11.88 -1.54
N SER A 41 -2.15 -12.06 -0.40
CA SER A 41 -2.96 -11.03 0.26
C SER A 41 -2.96 -11.23 1.76
N TYR A 42 -3.24 -10.16 2.48
CA TYR A 42 -3.50 -10.19 3.91
C TYR A 42 -4.55 -9.14 4.29
N GLN A 43 -5.06 -9.25 5.51
CA GLN A 43 -6.03 -8.29 6.04
C GLN A 43 -5.79 -8.10 7.53
N TRP A 44 -5.80 -6.86 8.01
CA TRP A 44 -5.63 -6.57 9.44
C TRP A 44 -6.89 -6.90 10.22
N VAL A 45 -6.73 -7.52 11.39
CA VAL A 45 -7.80 -7.68 12.38
C VAL A 45 -7.69 -6.54 13.39
N LEU A 46 -8.47 -5.48 13.18
CA LEU A 46 -8.39 -4.27 14.02
C LEU A 46 -9.07 -4.40 15.39
N SER A 47 -9.88 -5.45 15.59
CA SER A 47 -10.56 -5.71 16.86
C SER A 47 -9.70 -6.39 17.91
N GLU A 48 -8.48 -6.78 17.56
CA GLU A 48 -7.55 -7.46 18.47
C GLU A 48 -6.45 -6.50 18.94
N ASP A 49 -6.07 -6.64 20.21
CA ASP A 49 -4.95 -5.89 20.80
C ASP A 49 -3.60 -6.36 20.25
N THR A 50 -3.51 -7.64 19.86
CA THR A 50 -2.35 -8.18 19.19
C THR A 50 -2.34 -7.79 17.70
N ASN A 51 -1.13 -7.58 17.16
CA ASN A 51 -0.95 -7.30 15.74
C ASN A 51 -1.22 -8.56 14.90
N THR A 52 -2.49 -8.78 14.58
CA THR A 52 -2.95 -9.98 13.87
C THR A 52 -3.34 -9.65 12.42
N ILE A 53 -2.85 -10.48 11.50
CA ILE A 53 -3.28 -10.47 10.09
C ILE A 53 -3.91 -11.81 9.69
N LEU A 54 -4.92 -11.75 8.83
CA LEU A 54 -5.50 -12.91 8.16
C LEU A 54 -4.73 -13.19 6.86
N VAL A 55 -4.35 -14.45 6.62
CA VAL A 55 -3.62 -14.88 5.42
C VAL A 55 -4.23 -16.18 4.84
N PRO A 56 -4.79 -16.17 3.61
CA PRO A 56 -5.02 -14.99 2.78
C PRO A 56 -6.09 -14.09 3.43
N GLY A 57 -6.01 -12.79 3.16
CA GLY A 57 -7.07 -11.86 3.53
C GLY A 57 -8.37 -12.12 2.76
N MET A 58 -9.47 -11.50 3.20
CA MET A 58 -10.78 -11.60 2.54
C MET A 58 -11.37 -10.21 2.29
N PRO A 59 -11.22 -9.64 1.08
CA PRO A 59 -11.66 -8.28 0.82
C PRO A 59 -13.19 -8.19 0.97
N LEU A 60 -13.67 -7.01 1.34
CA LEU A 60 -15.10 -6.73 1.46
C LEU A 60 -15.80 -7.03 0.14
N GLU A 61 -17.02 -7.55 0.20
CA GLU A 61 -17.85 -7.74 -0.98
C GLU A 61 -18.46 -6.42 -1.39
N SER A 62 -18.26 -6.01 -2.65
CA SER A 62 -18.98 -4.88 -3.22
C SER A 62 -20.40 -5.28 -3.60
N PHE A 63 -21.33 -4.36 -3.49
CA PHE A 63 -22.68 -4.50 -4.01
C PHE A 63 -23.21 -3.16 -4.53
N PHE A 64 -24.20 -3.23 -5.41
CA PHE A 64 -24.80 -2.05 -6.01
C PHE A 64 -25.65 -1.27 -4.99
N TRP A 65 -25.39 0.04 -4.91
CA TRP A 65 -26.24 0.98 -4.18
C TRP A 65 -26.86 1.98 -5.17
N PRO A 66 -28.19 2.12 -5.24
CA PRO A 66 -28.86 2.98 -6.22
C PRO A 66 -28.70 4.50 -5.99
N GLY A 67 -27.89 4.90 -5.01
CA GLY A 67 -27.67 6.29 -4.64
C GLY A 67 -28.61 6.79 -3.54
N GLY A 68 -28.37 8.04 -3.12
CA GLY A 68 -29.05 8.69 -2.00
C GLY A 68 -28.16 9.71 -1.30
N LYS A 69 -28.64 10.28 -0.20
CA LYS A 69 -27.83 11.19 0.62
C LYS A 69 -26.82 10.39 1.44
N LEU A 70 -25.55 10.80 1.41
CA LEU A 70 -24.50 10.32 2.31
C LEU A 70 -24.24 11.36 3.39
N GLN A 71 -23.91 10.88 4.58
CA GLN A 71 -23.33 11.73 5.61
C GLN A 71 -21.89 12.06 5.19
N GLN A 72 -21.49 13.33 5.37
CA GLN A 72 -20.11 13.73 5.17
C GLN A 72 -19.22 13.02 6.21
N ASP A 73 -18.07 12.55 5.77
CA ASP A 73 -17.08 11.95 6.66
C ASP A 73 -16.50 13.03 7.59
N HIS A 74 -16.17 12.61 8.81
CA HIS A 74 -15.59 13.47 9.84
C HIS A 74 -14.79 12.59 10.83
N GLY A 75 -13.97 13.24 11.66
CA GLY A 75 -13.16 12.58 12.68
C GLY A 75 -11.79 12.13 12.17
N VAL A 76 -11.20 11.17 12.87
CA VAL A 76 -9.84 10.68 12.63
C VAL A 76 -9.89 9.31 11.96
N VAL A 77 -9.11 9.13 10.90
CA VAL A 77 -8.96 7.85 10.18
C VAL A 77 -7.52 7.37 10.25
N ILE A 78 -7.33 6.05 10.12
CA ILE A 78 -6.01 5.45 9.99
C ILE A 78 -5.51 5.71 8.56
N TYR A 79 -4.35 6.34 8.44
CA TYR A 79 -3.71 6.71 7.19
C TYR A 79 -2.60 5.74 6.76
N ASP A 80 -1.89 5.16 7.72
CA ASP A 80 -0.98 4.03 7.50
C ASP A 80 -1.12 2.97 8.60
N VAL A 81 -2.00 2.00 8.36
CA VAL A 81 -2.22 0.90 9.31
C VAL A 81 -1.01 -0.01 9.45
N ASN A 82 -0.15 -0.10 8.42
CA ASN A 82 0.97 -1.04 8.46
C ASN A 82 2.10 -0.48 9.32
N HIS A 83 2.38 0.82 9.22
CA HIS A 83 3.31 1.50 10.12
C HIS A 83 2.72 1.61 11.54
N LEU A 84 1.43 1.93 11.68
CA LEU A 84 0.74 1.97 12.98
C LEU A 84 0.86 0.64 13.76
N LYS A 85 0.69 -0.48 13.05
CA LYS A 85 0.75 -1.82 13.67
C LYS A 85 2.19 -2.29 13.84
N VAL A 86 3.07 -2.06 12.86
CA VAL A 86 4.47 -2.52 12.88
C VAL A 86 5.39 -1.37 12.44
N HIS A 87 5.76 -0.53 13.41
CA HIS A 87 6.49 0.72 13.18
C HIS A 87 7.80 0.53 12.40
N ASP A 88 8.64 -0.42 12.83
CA ASP A 88 9.96 -0.66 12.23
C ASP A 88 9.93 -1.66 11.06
N GLY A 89 8.73 -2.13 10.68
CA GLY A 89 8.55 -3.25 9.77
C GLY A 89 7.26 -3.16 8.97
N SER A 90 6.93 -1.97 8.46
CA SER A 90 5.63 -1.76 7.80
C SER A 90 5.43 -2.66 6.56
N LEU A 91 6.49 -3.20 5.96
CA LEU A 91 6.42 -4.18 4.86
C LEU A 91 6.43 -5.65 5.32
N ASP A 92 6.61 -5.93 6.61
CA ASP A 92 6.72 -7.30 7.14
C ASP A 92 5.47 -8.12 6.87
N ALA A 93 4.28 -7.54 7.08
CA ALA A 93 3.02 -8.21 6.80
C ALA A 93 2.93 -8.66 5.33
N ALA A 94 3.43 -7.86 4.39
CA ALA A 94 3.46 -8.21 2.97
C ALA A 94 4.46 -9.34 2.68
N ILE A 95 5.65 -9.30 3.28
CA ILE A 95 6.69 -10.33 3.13
C ILE A 95 6.21 -11.66 3.73
N ILE A 96 5.72 -11.64 4.97
CA ILE A 96 5.23 -12.81 5.71
C ILE A 96 4.06 -13.45 4.97
N ALA A 97 3.03 -12.68 4.60
CA ALA A 97 1.86 -13.21 3.93
C ALA A 97 2.21 -13.82 2.56
N THR A 98 3.10 -13.18 1.82
CA THR A 98 3.57 -13.70 0.53
C THR A 98 4.34 -15.00 0.69
N LYS A 99 5.26 -15.07 1.67
CA LYS A 99 6.03 -16.27 1.98
C LYS A 99 5.12 -17.44 2.39
N LEU A 100 4.19 -17.21 3.32
CA LEU A 100 3.25 -18.24 3.80
C LEU A 100 2.41 -18.83 2.66
N LEU A 101 1.90 -17.99 1.77
CA LEU A 101 1.08 -18.43 0.63
C LEU A 101 1.91 -19.15 -0.44
N ALA A 102 3.14 -18.70 -0.70
CA ALA A 102 4.08 -19.35 -1.61
C ALA A 102 4.48 -20.76 -1.11
N ASP A 103 4.79 -20.86 0.19
CA ASP A 103 5.15 -22.12 0.85
C ASP A 103 3.97 -23.10 0.84
N LYS A 104 2.74 -22.63 1.11
CA LYS A 104 1.51 -23.44 0.98
C LYS A 104 1.29 -23.98 -0.44
N LYS A 105 1.68 -23.23 -1.47
CA LYS A 105 1.62 -23.64 -2.88
C LYS A 105 2.81 -24.53 -3.31
N ARG A 106 3.74 -24.86 -2.40
CA ARG A 106 5.01 -25.57 -2.70
C ARG A 106 5.82 -24.91 -3.82
N LYS A 107 5.73 -23.59 -3.92
CA LYS A 107 6.50 -22.76 -4.86
C LYS A 107 7.08 -21.59 -4.08
N PRO A 108 8.15 -21.82 -3.29
CA PRO A 108 8.76 -20.78 -2.46
C PRO A 108 9.12 -19.57 -3.31
N ILE A 109 8.79 -18.38 -2.78
CA ILE A 109 9.14 -17.13 -3.43
C ILE A 109 10.61 -16.80 -3.15
N ASP A 110 11.30 -16.33 -4.17
CA ASP A 110 12.66 -15.80 -4.06
C ASP A 110 12.59 -14.27 -4.17
N PHE A 111 12.63 -13.60 -3.01
CA PHE A 111 12.57 -12.15 -2.93
C PHE A 111 13.76 -11.46 -3.59
N SER A 112 14.91 -12.13 -3.68
CA SER A 112 16.12 -11.58 -4.31
C SER A 112 15.97 -11.38 -5.82
N LYS A 113 14.92 -11.93 -6.44
CA LYS A 113 14.61 -11.71 -7.87
C LYS A 113 14.00 -10.35 -8.16
N TYR A 114 13.43 -9.68 -7.16
CA TYR A 114 12.90 -8.34 -7.29
C TYR A 114 14.01 -7.32 -7.11
N ASP A 115 13.99 -6.27 -7.92
CA ASP A 115 14.88 -5.13 -7.76
C ASP A 115 14.31 -4.16 -6.72
N PHE A 116 12.97 -4.07 -6.64
CA PHE A 116 12.26 -3.26 -5.65
C PHE A 116 11.15 -4.02 -4.92
N ILE A 117 11.04 -3.82 -3.61
CA ILE A 117 9.89 -4.21 -2.79
C ILE A 117 9.34 -2.95 -2.13
N THR A 118 8.06 -2.64 -2.37
CA THR A 118 7.46 -1.36 -1.95
C THR A 118 5.94 -1.46 -1.83
N ASP A 119 5.28 -0.33 -1.63
CA ASP A 119 3.83 -0.17 -1.79
C ASP A 119 3.46 0.85 -2.88
N ALA A 120 2.19 0.81 -3.27
CA ALA A 120 1.66 1.66 -4.33
C ALA A 120 1.69 3.15 -3.96
N VAL A 121 1.62 3.51 -2.68
CA VAL A 121 1.64 4.92 -2.25
C VAL A 121 3.02 5.52 -2.48
N ASN A 122 4.09 4.80 -2.18
CA ASN A 122 5.45 5.22 -2.53
C ASN A 122 5.63 5.41 -4.03
N LEU A 123 5.08 4.50 -4.86
CA LEU A 123 5.14 4.66 -6.31
C LEU A 123 4.33 5.87 -6.80
N GLN A 124 3.17 6.14 -6.21
CA GLN A 124 2.37 7.34 -6.51
C GLN A 124 3.13 8.62 -6.14
N LYS A 125 3.77 8.66 -4.97
CA LYS A 125 4.62 9.78 -4.52
C LYS A 125 5.76 10.05 -5.50
N LEU A 126 6.49 9.00 -5.91
CA LEU A 126 7.56 9.12 -6.90
C LEU A 126 7.03 9.59 -8.26
N PHE A 127 5.88 9.08 -8.69
CA PHE A 127 5.28 9.48 -9.96
C PHE A 127 4.83 10.96 -9.94
N ALA A 128 4.14 11.37 -8.88
CA ALA A 128 3.73 12.76 -8.68
C ALA A 128 4.94 13.71 -8.58
N PHE A 129 5.99 13.31 -7.87
CA PHE A 129 7.25 14.06 -7.79
C PHE A 129 7.89 14.27 -9.16
N CYS A 130 8.00 13.20 -9.96
CA CYS A 130 8.55 13.28 -11.31
C CYS A 130 7.70 14.10 -12.29
N GLN A 131 6.40 14.23 -12.03
CA GLN A 131 5.49 15.06 -12.82
C GLN A 131 5.37 16.50 -12.31
N GLU A 132 6.07 16.85 -11.22
CA GLU A 132 5.89 18.14 -10.53
C GLU A 132 4.42 18.39 -10.13
N ALA A 133 3.66 17.31 -9.89
CA ALA A 133 2.22 17.33 -9.62
C ALA A 133 1.87 17.06 -8.15
N GLY A 134 2.88 16.83 -7.30
CA GLY A 134 2.68 16.57 -5.88
C GLY A 134 2.64 17.85 -5.04
N GLU A 135 1.66 17.95 -4.14
CA GLU A 135 1.65 18.96 -3.08
C GLU A 135 2.24 18.34 -1.80
N GLY A 136 3.32 18.95 -1.28
CA GLY A 136 3.89 18.60 0.02
C GLY A 136 5.16 17.75 -0.02
N LEU A 137 5.68 17.50 1.19
CA LEU A 137 6.91 16.74 1.42
C LEU A 137 6.57 15.27 1.64
N PHE A 138 7.40 14.38 1.12
CA PHE A 138 7.28 12.95 1.38
C PHE A 138 8.65 12.36 1.69
N ARG A 139 8.64 11.23 2.40
CA ARG A 139 9.82 10.44 2.72
C ARG A 139 9.60 8.98 2.34
N ILE A 140 10.65 8.40 1.78
CA ILE A 140 10.74 6.97 1.49
C ILE A 140 12.08 6.53 2.07
N ASP A 141 12.05 5.67 3.08
CA ASP A 141 13.25 5.03 3.59
C ASP A 141 13.67 3.92 2.64
N CYS A 142 14.96 3.87 2.31
CA CYS A 142 15.51 2.93 1.34
C CYS A 142 16.55 2.04 2.01
N GLU A 143 16.27 0.75 2.06
CA GLU A 143 17.16 -0.27 2.59
C GLU A 143 17.58 -1.22 1.48
N ARG A 144 18.85 -1.62 1.43
CA ARG A 144 19.34 -2.56 0.42
C ARG A 144 19.72 -3.90 1.05
N VAL A 145 19.06 -4.96 0.60
CA VAL A 145 19.38 -6.35 0.95
C VAL A 145 19.89 -7.05 -0.32
N GLY A 146 21.22 -7.23 -0.40
CA GLY A 146 21.86 -7.73 -1.63
C GLY A 146 21.66 -6.76 -2.79
N LYS A 147 20.90 -7.17 -3.81
CA LYS A 147 20.53 -6.32 -4.96
C LYS A 147 19.15 -5.68 -4.84
N THR A 148 18.32 -6.13 -3.90
CA THR A 148 16.94 -5.70 -3.75
C THR A 148 16.91 -4.46 -2.87
N CYS A 149 16.26 -3.41 -3.34
CA CYS A 149 15.95 -2.22 -2.55
C CYS A 149 14.52 -2.33 -1.98
N ILE A 150 14.42 -2.22 -0.67
CA ILE A 150 13.16 -2.16 0.07
C ILE A 150 12.86 -0.67 0.29
N LEU A 151 11.70 -0.23 -0.19
CA LEU A 151 11.28 1.17 -0.15
C LEU A 151 10.11 1.29 0.83
N THR A 152 10.40 1.75 2.04
CA THR A 152 9.45 1.84 3.14
C THR A 152 8.82 3.23 3.15
N ARG A 153 7.48 3.26 3.11
CA ARG A 153 6.70 4.49 3.23
C ARG A 153 6.90 5.08 4.62
N LYS A 154 7.22 6.37 4.68
CA LYS A 154 7.15 7.17 5.91
C LYS A 154 6.14 8.29 5.72
N GLU A 155 5.20 8.37 6.65
CA GLU A 155 4.22 9.45 6.74
C GLU A 155 4.53 10.33 7.94
N ALA A 156 4.03 11.57 7.90
CA ALA A 156 4.15 12.47 9.03
C ALA A 156 3.37 11.98 10.26
N SER A 157 2.24 11.29 10.01
CA SER A 157 1.35 10.70 11.02
C SER A 157 0.68 9.45 10.45
N ASP A 158 0.47 8.44 11.29
CA ASP A 158 -0.30 7.23 10.96
C ASP A 158 -1.81 7.45 11.02
N LEU A 159 -2.22 8.57 11.60
CA LEU A 159 -3.61 9.01 11.73
C LEU A 159 -3.81 10.33 10.98
N MET A 160 -4.95 10.49 10.34
CA MET A 160 -5.31 11.71 9.61
C MET A 160 -6.67 12.22 10.09
N GLU A 161 -6.73 13.48 10.49
CA GLU A 161 -7.99 14.17 10.73
C GLU A 161 -8.63 14.59 9.41
N ILE A 162 -9.92 14.31 9.24
CA ILE A 162 -10.68 14.71 8.07
C ILE A 162 -11.01 16.21 8.18
N GLY A 163 -10.12 17.04 7.62
CA GLY A 163 -10.27 18.49 7.57
C GLY A 163 -10.97 19.04 6.32
N HIS A 164 -11.42 18.17 5.40
CA HIS A 164 -12.02 18.57 4.12
C HIS A 164 -13.34 17.83 3.84
N CYS A 165 -14.10 18.32 2.86
CA CYS A 165 -15.35 17.68 2.44
C CYS A 165 -15.06 16.37 1.71
N THR A 166 -15.44 15.24 2.32
CA THR A 166 -15.30 13.91 1.72
C THR A 166 -16.46 12.99 2.12
N PHE A 167 -16.72 11.99 1.29
CA PHE A 167 -17.75 10.96 1.47
C PHE A 167 -17.20 9.55 1.22
N ASP A 168 -15.87 9.40 1.14
CA ASP A 168 -15.17 8.16 0.85
C ASP A 168 -15.56 7.02 1.81
N GLN A 169 -15.47 7.26 3.11
CA GLN A 169 -15.67 6.24 4.13
C GLN A 169 -17.13 5.81 4.22
N ASN A 170 -18.05 6.78 4.23
CA ASN A 170 -19.47 6.49 4.24
C ASN A 170 -19.94 5.83 2.94
N LEU A 171 -19.38 6.20 1.78
CA LEU A 171 -19.67 5.53 0.51
C LEU A 171 -19.20 4.07 0.55
N LYS A 172 -17.96 3.82 0.97
CA LYS A 172 -17.41 2.46 1.13
C LYS A 172 -18.28 1.63 2.05
N ARG A 173 -18.66 2.14 3.22
CA ARG A 173 -19.57 1.44 4.15
C ARG A 173 -20.95 1.17 3.54
N LYS A 174 -21.43 2.03 2.66
CA LYS A 174 -22.75 1.88 2.03
C LYS A 174 -22.76 0.84 0.91
N MET A 175 -21.61 0.63 0.25
CA MET A 175 -21.47 -0.20 -0.94
C MET A 175 -20.69 -1.49 -0.71
N THR A 176 -20.28 -1.77 0.53
CA THR A 176 -19.47 -2.94 0.85
C THR A 176 -19.99 -3.65 2.09
N ARG A 177 -19.75 -4.96 2.17
CA ARG A 177 -20.06 -5.77 3.36
C ARG A 177 -18.94 -6.76 3.68
N PRO A 178 -18.65 -7.02 4.96
CA PRO A 178 -17.72 -8.08 5.36
C PRO A 178 -18.23 -9.45 4.90
N ARG A 179 -17.29 -10.34 4.54
CA ARG A 179 -17.60 -11.73 4.19
C ARG A 179 -17.35 -12.72 5.32
N GLY A 180 -16.69 -12.29 6.39
CA GLY A 180 -16.48 -13.06 7.62
C GLY A 180 -16.39 -12.14 8.85
N ALA A 181 -16.51 -12.72 10.03
CA ALA A 181 -16.51 -11.98 11.30
C ALA A 181 -15.23 -11.15 11.53
N HIS A 182 -14.10 -11.63 11.01
CA HIS A 182 -12.78 -11.00 11.17
C HIS A 182 -12.33 -10.19 9.94
N SER A 183 -13.14 -10.15 8.87
CA SER A 183 -12.78 -9.51 7.59
C SER A 183 -13.24 -8.04 7.51
N THR A 184 -12.96 -7.26 8.55
CA THR A 184 -13.48 -5.88 8.70
C THR A 184 -12.42 -4.81 8.59
N GLY A 185 -11.14 -5.16 8.75
CA GLY A 185 -10.03 -4.21 8.59
C GLY A 185 -9.54 -4.06 7.15
N PRO A 186 -8.57 -3.16 6.92
CA PRO A 186 -7.97 -2.92 5.61
C PRO A 186 -7.38 -4.19 5.00
N PHE A 187 -7.71 -4.44 3.74
CA PHE A 187 -7.22 -5.59 2.98
C PHE A 187 -6.13 -5.14 2.02
N PHE A 188 -5.03 -5.89 1.98
CA PHE A 188 -3.90 -5.63 1.11
C PHE A 188 -3.64 -6.80 0.18
N GLN A 189 -3.27 -6.49 -1.06
CA GLN A 189 -2.81 -7.46 -2.03
C GLN A 189 -1.37 -7.17 -2.44
N MET A 190 -0.60 -8.25 -2.67
CA MET A 190 0.75 -8.17 -3.20
C MET A 190 0.77 -8.68 -4.62
N VAL A 191 1.34 -7.88 -5.51
CA VAL A 191 1.58 -8.25 -6.91
C VAL A 191 3.07 -8.12 -7.23
N GLY A 192 3.55 -9.03 -8.06
CA GLY A 192 4.85 -8.94 -8.70
C GLY A 192 4.65 -8.60 -10.16
N TYR A 193 5.43 -7.67 -10.70
CA TYR A 193 5.42 -7.37 -12.13
C TYR A 193 6.76 -6.84 -12.61
N GLN A 194 6.94 -6.81 -13.92
CA GLN A 194 8.06 -6.14 -14.56
C GLN A 194 7.62 -4.78 -15.12
N PHE A 195 8.32 -3.72 -14.75
CA PHE A 195 8.16 -2.38 -15.32
C PHE A 195 9.47 -1.95 -15.97
N GLY A 196 9.49 -1.91 -17.30
CA GLY A 196 10.72 -1.71 -18.05
C GLY A 196 11.69 -2.88 -17.81
N SER A 197 12.86 -2.59 -17.25
CA SER A 197 13.85 -3.59 -16.84
C SER A 197 13.71 -4.04 -15.39
N PHE A 198 12.90 -3.34 -14.58
CA PHE A 198 12.81 -3.61 -13.14
C PHE A 198 11.73 -4.62 -12.82
N ARG A 199 12.06 -5.58 -11.95
CA ARG A 199 11.07 -6.44 -11.29
C ARG A 199 10.68 -5.82 -9.96
N ILE A 200 9.40 -5.59 -9.78
CA ILE A 200 8.85 -4.86 -8.63
C ILE A 200 7.83 -5.75 -7.95
N MET A 201 7.96 -5.91 -6.63
CA MET A 201 6.90 -6.41 -5.77
C MET A 201 6.23 -5.22 -5.09
N VAL A 202 4.90 -5.12 -5.24
CA VAL A 202 4.13 -3.98 -4.74
C VAL A 202 2.97 -4.48 -3.90
N ARG A 203 2.85 -3.91 -2.69
CA ARG A 203 1.64 -3.99 -1.88
C ARG A 203 0.70 -2.84 -2.22
N TYR A 204 -0.60 -3.10 -2.28
CA TYR A 204 -1.62 -2.05 -2.36
C TYR A 204 -2.88 -2.45 -1.58
N GLU A 205 -3.61 -1.46 -1.08
CA GLU A 205 -4.91 -1.65 -0.46
C GLU A 205 -5.98 -1.92 -1.53
N VAL A 206 -6.93 -2.80 -1.22
CA VAL A 206 -8.11 -3.04 -2.04
C VAL A 206 -9.35 -2.77 -1.21
N ASP A 207 -10.17 -1.81 -1.63
CA ASP A 207 -11.38 -1.42 -0.92
C ASP A 207 -12.41 -2.56 -0.86
N CYS A 208 -12.61 -3.25 -1.98
CA CYS A 208 -13.59 -4.34 -2.10
C CYS A 208 -13.35 -5.19 -3.35
N ALA A 209 -14.05 -6.31 -3.43
CA ALA A 209 -14.10 -7.18 -4.60
C ALA A 209 -15.55 -7.43 -5.05
N ASP A 210 -15.76 -7.39 -6.35
CA ASP A 210 -17.00 -7.87 -6.97
C ASP A 210 -16.93 -9.39 -7.15
N TYR A 211 -17.65 -10.10 -6.29
CA TYR A 211 -17.74 -11.56 -6.35
C TYR A 211 -18.82 -12.05 -7.32
N ALA A 212 -19.71 -11.18 -7.78
CA ALA A 212 -20.68 -11.51 -8.82
C ALA A 212 -20.03 -11.49 -10.21
N ALA A 213 -19.08 -10.56 -10.46
CA ALA A 213 -18.29 -10.50 -11.68
C ALA A 213 -17.44 -11.75 -11.94
N ALA A 214 -17.09 -12.54 -10.91
CA ALA A 214 -16.42 -13.82 -11.06
C ALA A 214 -17.24 -14.89 -11.82
N LYS A 215 -18.53 -14.62 -12.10
CA LYS A 215 -19.39 -15.45 -12.95
C LYS A 215 -19.43 -15.01 -14.42
N CYS A 216 -18.81 -13.88 -14.77
CA CYS A 216 -18.59 -13.52 -16.18
C CYS A 216 -17.28 -14.14 -16.66
N PRO A 217 -17.28 -14.98 -17.72
CA PRO A 217 -16.04 -15.38 -18.37
C PRO A 217 -15.32 -14.15 -18.94
N PRO A 218 -13.98 -14.20 -19.07
CA PRO A 218 -13.15 -13.09 -19.57
C PRO A 218 -13.52 -12.66 -20.99
#